data_AF-A0AAW1IX34-F1
#
_entry.id   AF-A0AAW1IX34-F1
#
_cell.length_a   1.000
_cell.length_b   1.000
_cell.length_c   1.000
_cell.angle_alpha   90.00
_cell.angle_beta   90.00
_cell.angle_gamma   90.00
#
_symmetry.space_group_name_H-M   'P 1'
#
loop_
_entity.id
_entity.type
_entity.pdbx_description
1 polymer ?
#
loop_
_entity_poly.entity_id
_entity_poly.type
_entity_poly.pdbx_seq_one_letter_code
_entity_poly.pdbx_strand_id
1 'polypeptide(L)'
;MTNLDYRTELVEQMIRKYHSSTSPKKQGRPKQIGPLRLTERQFPDFIPSTEKKSEAYRRCARATPRFKKKPEGEGRGKWSEDSMKALVASVLESKMAKWSASDHYYVPRSTLQRRIKAILNNLTDMKPQLGYFNATFEDRFEAQLVEHMIVWDSRLMPLTLVFDLAKTLNLPHRFNKQRKMAGKDFYVGFMLKS
;
A
#
# COMPACT_ATOMS: atom_id res chain seq x y z
N MET A 1 -10.51 45.27 8.61
CA MET A 1 -9.56 44.23 8.21
C MET A 1 -10.24 42.89 8.43
N THR A 2 -10.64 42.20 7.36
CA THR A 2 -11.37 40.93 7.46
C THR A 2 -10.39 39.80 7.79
N ASN A 3 -10.89 38.68 8.32
CA ASN A 3 -10.05 37.51 8.63
C ASN A 3 -9.34 36.96 7.38
N LEU A 4 -9.92 37.16 6.19
CA LEU A 4 -9.32 36.80 4.92
C LEU A 4 -8.11 37.69 4.60
N ASP A 5 -8.24 39.00 4.80
CA ASP A 5 -7.17 39.98 4.53
C ASP A 5 -5.91 39.70 5.36
N TYR A 6 -6.09 39.38 6.64
CA TYR A 6 -4.99 39.01 7.53
C TYR A 6 -4.28 37.72 7.07
N ARG A 7 -5.05 36.74 6.57
CA ARG A 7 -4.48 35.48 6.06
C ARG A 7 -3.65 35.72 4.80
N THR A 8 -4.15 36.53 3.87
CA THR A 8 -3.42 36.89 2.65
C THR A 8 -2.13 37.63 2.99
N GLU A 9 -2.18 38.57 3.94
CA GLU A 9 -1.01 39.33 4.36
C GLU A 9 0.08 38.43 4.99
N LEU A 10 -0.32 37.47 5.82
CA LEU A 10 0.62 36.55 6.47
C LEU A 10 1.29 35.60 5.46
N VAL A 11 0.55 35.14 4.44
CA VAL A 11 1.08 34.33 3.34
C VAL A 11 2.06 35.15 2.50
N GLU A 12 1.73 36.39 2.16
CA GLU A 12 2.62 37.29 1.42
C GLU A 12 3.92 37.54 2.19
N GLN A 13 3.85 37.77 3.51
CA GLN A 13 5.03 37.93 4.35
C GLN A 13 5.90 36.67 4.37
N MET A 14 5.30 35.48 4.45
CA MET A 14 6.03 34.21 4.37
C MET A 14 6.72 34.00 3.02
N ILE A 15 6.02 34.27 1.92
CA ILE A 15 6.60 34.17 0.58
C ILE A 15 7.78 35.14 0.47
N ARG A 16 7.62 36.41 0.86
CA ARG A 16 8.72 37.40 0.83
C ARG A 16 9.95 36.96 1.64
N LYS A 17 9.73 36.36 2.82
CA LYS A 17 10.80 35.98 3.73
C LYS A 17 11.55 34.72 3.31
N TYR A 18 10.86 33.75 2.69
CA TYR A 18 11.40 32.41 2.46
C TYR A 18 11.49 31.99 0.98
N HIS A 19 10.94 32.77 0.06
CA HIS A 19 11.05 32.48 -1.37
C HIS A 19 12.41 32.93 -1.92
N SER A 20 13.26 31.99 -2.30
CA SER A 20 14.40 32.25 -3.19
C SER A 20 13.98 32.00 -4.64
N SER A 21 14.23 32.96 -5.54
CA SER A 21 13.96 32.82 -6.99
C SER A 21 14.79 31.73 -7.66
N THR A 22 15.82 31.23 -6.97
CA THR A 22 16.76 30.24 -7.47
C THR A 22 16.62 28.96 -6.65
N SER A 23 15.93 27.97 -7.20
CA SER A 23 16.05 26.58 -6.72
C SER A 23 17.38 26.01 -7.25
N PRO A 24 18.32 25.58 -6.40
CA PRO A 24 19.53 24.94 -6.89
C PRO A 24 19.13 23.65 -7.60
N LYS A 25 19.26 23.62 -8.94
CA LYS A 25 19.14 22.38 -9.69
C LYS A 25 20.18 21.41 -9.13
N LYS A 26 19.74 20.30 -8.54
CA LYS A 26 20.64 19.20 -8.16
C LYS A 26 21.34 18.74 -9.44
N GLN A 27 22.59 19.13 -9.64
CA GLN A 27 23.37 18.62 -10.75
C GLN A 27 23.59 17.13 -10.50
N GLY A 28 23.04 16.29 -11.37
CA GLY A 28 23.39 14.88 -11.40
C GLY A 28 24.88 14.70 -11.71
N ARG A 29 25.38 13.47 -11.53
CA ARG A 29 26.77 13.11 -11.86
C ARG A 29 27.13 13.62 -13.27
N PRO A 30 28.24 14.37 -13.45
CA PRO A 30 28.61 14.89 -14.76
C PRO A 30 28.79 13.74 -15.75
N LYS A 31 28.10 13.83 -16.90
CA LYS A 31 28.31 12.90 -18.02
C LYS A 31 29.69 13.18 -18.62
N GLN A 32 30.62 12.24 -18.51
CA GLN A 32 31.82 12.28 -19.36
C GLN A 32 31.38 12.12 -20.82
N ILE A 33 31.73 13.10 -21.66
CA ILE A 33 31.55 13.02 -23.11
C ILE A 33 32.73 12.22 -23.65
N GLY A 34 32.48 10.98 -24.03
CA GLY A 34 33.42 10.06 -24.65
C GLY A 34 32.66 8.86 -25.20
N PRO A 35 33.22 8.09 -26.15
CA PRO A 35 32.57 6.88 -26.64
C PRO A 35 32.24 6.00 -25.43
N LEU A 36 31.00 5.48 -25.40
CA LEU A 36 30.49 4.69 -24.28
C LEU A 36 31.59 3.73 -23.80
N ARG A 37 31.74 3.60 -22.47
CA ARG A 37 32.61 2.59 -21.83
C ARG A 37 32.05 1.17 -22.07
N LEU A 38 31.88 0.80 -23.34
CA LEU A 38 31.51 -0.50 -23.84
C LEU A 38 32.80 -1.23 -24.18
N THR A 39 33.24 -2.08 -23.27
CA THR A 39 34.24 -3.13 -23.48
C THR A 39 33.61 -4.33 -24.21
N GLU A 40 34.44 -5.20 -24.79
CA GLU A 40 33.99 -6.44 -25.46
C GLU A 40 33.03 -7.30 -24.62
N ARG A 41 33.12 -7.23 -23.29
CA ARG A 41 32.23 -7.94 -22.35
C ARG A 41 30.76 -7.50 -22.43
N GLN A 42 30.46 -6.38 -23.07
CA GLN A 42 29.10 -5.89 -23.31
C GLN A 42 28.50 -6.37 -24.63
N PHE A 43 29.28 -7.06 -25.47
CA PHE A 43 28.81 -7.63 -26.73
C PHE A 43 28.73 -9.15 -26.60
N PRO A 44 27.53 -9.73 -26.41
CA PRO A 44 27.37 -11.17 -26.16
C PRO A 44 27.90 -12.06 -27.29
N ASP A 45 28.00 -11.52 -28.50
CA ASP A 45 28.48 -12.22 -29.70
C ASP A 45 29.98 -12.56 -29.63
N PHE A 46 30.75 -11.83 -28.81
CA PHE A 46 32.19 -12.04 -28.62
C PHE A 46 32.52 -12.95 -27.43
N ILE A 47 31.51 -13.45 -26.71
CA ILE A 47 31.73 -14.34 -25.56
C ILE A 47 31.59 -15.80 -26.04
N PRO A 48 32.68 -16.59 -26.04
CA PRO A 48 32.62 -17.98 -26.51
C PRO A 48 31.71 -18.82 -25.61
N SER A 49 31.03 -19.80 -26.22
CA SER A 49 30.27 -20.82 -25.51
C SER A 49 31.18 -21.61 -24.56
N THR A 50 30.67 -21.98 -23.40
CA THR A 50 31.42 -22.81 -22.42
C THR A 50 30.80 -24.20 -22.36
N GLU A 51 31.55 -25.20 -21.90
CA GLU A 51 31.09 -26.60 -21.79
C GLU A 51 29.76 -26.75 -21.03
N LYS A 52 29.47 -25.83 -20.10
CA LYS A 52 28.27 -25.85 -19.27
C LYS A 52 27.09 -25.06 -19.86
N LYS A 53 27.29 -24.32 -20.96
CA LYS A 53 26.26 -23.40 -21.48
C LYS A 53 26.50 -23.01 -22.94
N SER A 54 25.53 -23.32 -23.80
CA SER A 54 25.55 -23.02 -25.23
C SER A 54 25.46 -21.53 -25.59
N GLU A 55 24.75 -20.73 -24.78
CA GLU A 55 24.68 -19.26 -24.91
C GLU A 55 25.41 -18.60 -23.74
N ALA A 56 26.34 -17.68 -24.01
CA ALA A 56 27.12 -17.01 -22.95
C ALA A 56 26.26 -16.18 -21.97
N TYR A 57 25.10 -15.68 -22.39
CA TYR A 57 24.21 -14.81 -21.59
C TYR A 57 22.90 -15.52 -21.19
N ARG A 58 22.27 -15.14 -20.08
CA ARG A 58 20.89 -15.57 -19.80
C ARG A 58 19.97 -14.66 -20.61
N ARG A 59 19.08 -15.22 -21.44
CA ARG A 59 18.02 -14.42 -22.07
C ARG A 59 17.28 -13.64 -20.99
N CYS A 60 17.21 -12.32 -21.17
CA CYS A 60 16.57 -11.46 -20.20
C CYS A 60 15.10 -11.87 -20.07
N ALA A 61 14.61 -12.06 -18.84
CA ALA A 61 13.21 -12.41 -18.58
C ALA A 61 12.20 -11.35 -19.09
N ARG A 62 12.63 -10.26 -19.73
CA ARG A 62 11.74 -9.31 -20.42
C ARG A 62 11.07 -9.88 -21.68
N ALA A 63 11.51 -11.04 -22.17
CA ALA A 63 10.77 -11.85 -23.14
C ALA A 63 9.87 -12.92 -22.47
N THR A 64 9.69 -12.88 -21.14
CA THR A 64 8.58 -13.60 -20.52
C THR A 64 7.28 -12.89 -20.87
N PRO A 65 6.19 -13.62 -21.17
CA PRO A 65 4.93 -13.02 -21.56
C PRO A 65 4.51 -11.99 -20.52
N ARG A 66 4.18 -10.78 -21.01
CA ARG A 66 3.61 -9.66 -20.27
C ARG A 66 2.63 -10.21 -19.23
N PHE A 67 2.73 -9.75 -17.98
CA PHE A 67 1.76 -10.02 -16.91
C PHE A 67 0.36 -10.23 -17.50
N LYS A 68 -0.09 -11.49 -17.59
CA LYS A 68 -1.43 -11.78 -18.06
C LYS A 68 -2.37 -11.06 -17.09
N LYS A 69 -3.32 -10.27 -17.62
CA LYS A 69 -4.38 -9.71 -16.78
C LYS A 69 -5.04 -10.88 -16.07
N LYS A 70 -5.05 -10.79 -14.76
CA LYS A 70 -5.71 -11.75 -13.88
C LYS A 70 -7.21 -11.81 -14.22
N PRO A 71 -7.83 -12.99 -14.38
CA PRO A 71 -9.28 -13.11 -14.56
C PRO A 71 -10.09 -12.39 -13.48
N GLU A 72 -11.35 -12.08 -13.76
CA GLU A 72 -12.24 -11.48 -12.76
C GLU A 72 -12.37 -12.41 -11.54
N GLY A 73 -12.25 -11.85 -10.33
CA GLY A 73 -12.09 -12.63 -9.08
C GLY A 73 -10.63 -12.85 -8.65
N GLU A 74 -9.65 -12.67 -9.54
CA GLU A 74 -8.23 -12.70 -9.19
C GLU A 74 -7.70 -11.30 -8.88
N GLY A 75 -7.62 -10.99 -7.60
CA GLY A 75 -7.01 -9.78 -7.07
C GLY A 75 -6.72 -9.93 -5.59
N ARG A 76 -5.95 -9.00 -5.01
CA ARG A 76 -5.76 -8.99 -3.54
C ARG A 76 -7.14 -8.93 -2.89
N GLY A 77 -7.49 -9.94 -2.10
CA GLY A 77 -8.75 -10.03 -1.35
C GLY A 77 -10.03 -10.25 -2.18
N LYS A 78 -9.94 -10.61 -3.47
CA LYS A 78 -11.12 -10.78 -4.36
C LYS A 78 -11.69 -12.21 -4.41
N TRP A 79 -11.09 -13.16 -3.70
CA TRP A 79 -11.58 -14.53 -3.63
C TRP A 79 -12.76 -14.66 -2.66
N SER A 80 -13.71 -15.54 -2.94
CA SER A 80 -14.88 -15.77 -2.09
C SER A 80 -14.57 -16.67 -0.90
N GLU A 81 -15.32 -16.53 0.19
CA GLU A 81 -15.18 -17.37 1.38
C GLU A 81 -15.43 -18.86 1.04
N ASP A 82 -16.40 -19.13 0.17
CA ASP A 82 -16.76 -20.48 -0.25
C ASP A 82 -15.66 -21.13 -1.09
N SER A 83 -15.04 -20.36 -2.00
CA SER A 83 -13.88 -20.81 -2.76
C SER A 83 -12.71 -21.17 -1.84
N MET A 84 -12.47 -20.42 -0.76
CA MET A 84 -11.43 -20.73 0.22
C MET A 84 -11.75 -21.98 1.04
N LYS A 85 -13.00 -22.15 1.47
CA LYS A 85 -13.46 -23.33 2.22
C LYS A 85 -13.32 -24.60 1.39
N ALA A 86 -13.81 -24.59 0.15
CA ALA A 86 -13.69 -25.72 -0.79
C ALA A 86 -12.22 -26.05 -1.09
N LEU A 87 -11.40 -25.02 -1.29
CA LEU A 87 -9.96 -25.17 -1.49
C LEU A 87 -9.29 -25.86 -0.31
N VAL A 88 -9.49 -25.36 0.91
CA VAL A 88 -8.89 -25.93 2.13
C VAL A 88 -9.36 -27.37 2.35
N ALA A 89 -10.66 -27.65 2.17
CA ALA A 89 -11.20 -29.00 2.25
C ALA A 89 -10.50 -29.94 1.26
N SER A 90 -10.39 -29.56 -0.01
CA SER A 90 -9.74 -30.39 -1.05
C SER A 90 -8.25 -30.67 -0.79
N VAL A 91 -7.56 -29.75 -0.11
CA VAL A 91 -6.13 -29.90 0.24
C VAL A 91 -5.95 -30.74 1.49
N LEU A 92 -6.79 -30.57 2.51
CA LEU A 92 -6.75 -31.36 3.75
C LEU A 92 -7.16 -32.81 3.51
N GLU A 93 -8.16 -33.02 2.67
CA GLU A 93 -8.64 -34.35 2.25
C GLU A 93 -7.68 -35.02 1.25
N SER A 94 -6.51 -34.42 0.99
CA SER A 94 -5.45 -34.89 0.07
C SER A 94 -5.92 -35.18 -1.36
N LYS A 95 -7.10 -34.69 -1.76
CA LYS A 95 -7.67 -34.82 -3.11
C LYS A 95 -6.84 -34.08 -4.16
N MET A 96 -6.23 -32.96 -3.78
CA MET A 96 -5.45 -32.14 -4.70
C MET A 96 -4.18 -31.58 -4.07
N ALA A 97 -3.09 -31.54 -4.85
CA ALA A 97 -1.89 -30.82 -4.48
C ALA A 97 -2.18 -29.32 -4.37
N LYS A 98 -1.54 -28.63 -3.41
CA LYS A 98 -1.68 -27.18 -3.15
C LYS A 98 -1.59 -26.31 -4.41
N TRP A 99 -0.78 -26.75 -5.38
CA TRP A 99 -0.55 -26.08 -6.65
C TRP A 99 -1.77 -26.14 -7.57
N SER A 100 -2.30 -27.34 -7.79
CA SER A 100 -3.48 -27.57 -8.62
C SER A 100 -4.70 -26.89 -8.02
N ALA A 101 -4.86 -27.03 -6.70
CA ALA A 101 -5.98 -26.44 -5.98
C ALA A 101 -5.96 -24.89 -6.04
N SER A 102 -4.79 -24.26 -5.86
CA SER A 102 -4.63 -22.80 -5.97
C SER A 102 -5.01 -22.24 -7.34
N ASP A 103 -4.72 -22.98 -8.41
CA ASP A 103 -5.05 -22.61 -9.79
C ASP A 103 -6.56 -22.76 -10.06
N HIS A 104 -7.15 -23.88 -9.63
CA HIS A 104 -8.58 -24.17 -9.79
C HIS A 104 -9.50 -23.18 -9.06
N TYR A 105 -9.14 -22.78 -7.84
CA TYR A 105 -9.97 -21.90 -7.01
C TYR A 105 -9.55 -20.43 -7.07
N TYR A 106 -8.58 -20.07 -7.91
CA TYR A 106 -8.10 -18.70 -8.09
C TYR A 106 -7.64 -17.99 -6.80
N VAL A 107 -7.15 -18.76 -5.83
CA VAL A 107 -6.63 -18.26 -4.55
C VAL A 107 -5.11 -18.31 -4.57
N PRO A 108 -4.39 -17.21 -4.25
CA PRO A 108 -2.94 -17.22 -4.20
C PRO A 108 -2.38 -18.25 -3.20
N ARG A 109 -1.29 -18.93 -3.59
CA ARG A 109 -0.62 -19.95 -2.76
C ARG A 109 -0.20 -19.44 -1.39
N SER A 110 0.32 -18.21 -1.32
CA SER A 110 0.70 -17.57 -0.05
C SER A 110 -0.49 -17.35 0.88
N THR A 111 -1.66 -17.05 0.31
CA THR A 111 -2.92 -16.92 1.05
C THR A 111 -3.38 -18.28 1.58
N LEU A 112 -3.37 -19.32 0.74
CA LEU A 112 -3.69 -20.69 1.15
C LEU A 112 -2.78 -21.18 2.29
N GLN A 113 -1.46 -21.01 2.15
CA GLN A 113 -0.49 -21.40 3.18
C GLN A 113 -0.73 -20.67 4.51
N ARG A 114 -0.97 -19.35 4.45
CA ARG A 114 -1.29 -18.55 5.64
C ARG A 114 -2.58 -19.03 6.32
N ARG A 115 -3.61 -19.40 5.54
CA ARG A 115 -4.89 -19.88 6.05
C ARG A 115 -4.79 -21.28 6.67
N ILE A 116 -4.09 -22.22 6.03
CA ILE A 116 -3.84 -23.55 6.64
C ILE A 116 -3.10 -23.41 7.97
N LYS A 117 -2.09 -22.53 8.03
CA LYS A 117 -1.37 -22.26 9.28
C LYS A 117 -2.28 -21.61 10.34
N ALA A 118 -3.20 -20.74 9.94
CA ALA A 118 -4.17 -20.12 10.85
C ALA A 118 -5.13 -21.16 11.45
N ILE A 119 -5.61 -22.11 10.63
CA ILE A 119 -6.47 -23.22 11.09
C ILE A 119 -5.75 -24.09 12.11
N LEU A 120 -4.47 -24.41 11.87
CA LEU A 120 -3.65 -25.15 12.83
C LEU A 120 -3.48 -24.40 14.17
N ASN A 121 -3.61 -23.07 14.16
CA ASN A 121 -3.55 -22.21 15.34
C ASN A 121 -4.95 -21.85 15.88
N ASN A 122 -6.01 -22.59 15.51
CA ASN A 122 -7.42 -22.38 15.92
C ASN A 122 -8.05 -21.04 15.49
N LEU A 123 -7.53 -20.38 14.45
CA LEU A 123 -8.19 -19.21 13.83
C LEU A 123 -9.07 -19.65 12.65
N THR A 124 -10.37 -19.39 12.74
CA THR A 124 -11.39 -19.80 11.75
C THR A 124 -11.85 -18.69 10.83
N ASP A 125 -11.16 -17.55 10.80
CA ASP A 125 -11.50 -16.46 9.87
C ASP A 125 -11.15 -16.85 8.43
N MET A 126 -12.17 -17.25 7.67
CA MET A 126 -12.04 -17.58 6.25
C MET A 126 -12.20 -16.36 5.34
N LYS A 127 -12.56 -15.18 5.89
CA LYS A 127 -12.78 -13.97 5.08
C LYS A 127 -11.47 -13.37 4.55
N PRO A 128 -11.46 -12.76 3.36
CA PRO A 128 -10.31 -11.99 2.90
C PRO A 128 -10.09 -10.78 3.80
N GLN A 129 -8.97 -10.77 4.55
CA GLN A 129 -8.55 -9.60 5.31
C GLN A 129 -7.59 -8.77 4.48
N LEU A 130 -8.04 -7.59 4.06
CA LEU A 130 -7.27 -6.64 3.28
C LEU A 130 -6.45 -5.74 4.22
N GLY A 131 -5.15 -5.97 4.25
CA GLY A 131 -4.23 -5.21 5.10
C GLY A 131 -4.32 -5.57 6.59
N TYR A 132 -3.45 -4.96 7.38
CA TYR A 132 -3.46 -5.06 8.84
C TYR A 132 -4.38 -4.01 9.48
N PHE A 133 -4.76 -3.00 8.70
CA PHE A 133 -5.40 -1.80 9.22
C PHE A 133 -6.91 -1.88 9.06
N ASN A 134 -7.59 -1.90 10.20
CA ASN A 134 -9.04 -1.85 10.25
C ASN A 134 -9.51 -0.41 10.50
N ALA A 135 -10.79 -0.13 10.22
CA ALA A 135 -11.42 1.11 10.65
C ALA A 135 -11.22 1.28 12.16
N THR A 136 -10.80 2.48 12.58
CA THR A 136 -10.50 2.74 14.00
C THR A 136 -11.78 2.84 14.82
N PHE A 137 -12.88 3.28 14.21
CA PHE A 137 -14.19 3.44 14.83
C PHE A 137 -15.22 2.58 14.09
N GLU A 138 -16.31 2.23 14.78
CA GLU A 138 -17.47 1.59 14.13
C GLU A 138 -18.26 2.62 13.33
N ASP A 139 -18.92 2.19 12.25
CA ASP A 139 -19.62 3.07 11.31
C ASP A 139 -20.64 4.01 12.01
N ARG A 140 -21.26 3.56 13.11
CA ARG A 140 -22.17 4.40 13.92
C ARG A 140 -21.46 5.60 14.55
N PHE A 141 -20.28 5.39 15.10
CA PHE A 141 -19.48 6.46 15.71
C PHE A 141 -18.83 7.34 14.66
N GLU A 142 -18.54 6.78 13.48
CA GLU A 142 -17.94 7.56 12.39
C GLU A 142 -18.87 8.70 11.95
N ALA A 143 -20.16 8.42 11.72
CA ALA A 143 -21.12 9.45 11.29
C ALA A 143 -21.22 10.61 12.30
N GLN A 144 -21.32 10.28 13.59
CA GLN A 144 -21.39 11.29 14.66
C GLN A 144 -20.10 12.12 14.75
N LEU A 145 -18.95 11.48 14.52
CA LEU A 145 -17.66 12.17 14.54
C LEU A 145 -17.51 13.11 13.33
N VAL A 146 -17.99 12.72 12.14
CA VAL A 146 -17.96 13.58 10.94
C VAL A 146 -18.79 14.85 11.16
N GLU A 147 -20.02 14.71 11.66
CA GLU A 147 -20.89 15.84 11.97
C GLU A 147 -20.20 16.80 12.95
N HIS A 148 -19.63 16.25 14.02
CA HIS A 148 -18.86 17.04 14.98
C HIS A 148 -17.62 17.70 14.36
N MET A 149 -16.89 17.00 13.49
CA MET A 149 -15.70 17.53 12.83
C MET A 149 -16.03 18.68 11.87
N ILE A 150 -17.15 18.63 11.16
CA ILE A 150 -17.60 19.75 10.31
C ILE A 150 -17.91 20.98 11.16
N VAL A 151 -18.64 20.82 12.26
CA VAL A 151 -18.97 21.91 13.18
C VAL A 151 -17.71 22.49 13.82
N TRP A 152 -16.74 21.64 14.17
CA TRP A 152 -15.49 22.07 14.78
C TRP A 152 -14.51 22.73 13.81
N ASP A 153 -14.44 22.27 12.56
CA ASP A 153 -13.64 22.91 11.52
C ASP A 153 -14.15 24.35 11.25
N SER A 154 -15.48 24.54 11.26
CA SER A 154 -16.09 25.88 11.16
C SER A 154 -15.72 26.81 12.32
N ARG A 155 -15.37 26.23 13.48
CA ARG A 155 -15.00 26.94 14.72
C ARG A 155 -13.49 26.97 14.98
N LEU A 156 -12.67 26.47 14.04
CA LEU A 156 -11.20 26.36 14.18
C LEU A 156 -10.75 25.57 15.42
N MET A 157 -11.56 24.61 15.85
CA MET A 157 -11.23 23.79 17.02
C MET A 157 -10.19 22.72 16.67
N PRO A 158 -9.20 22.47 17.54
CA PRO A 158 -8.15 21.49 17.26
C PRO A 158 -8.71 20.06 17.23
N LEU A 159 -8.25 19.26 16.26
CA LEU A 159 -8.61 17.83 16.06
C LEU A 159 -8.06 16.87 17.14
N THR A 160 -7.73 17.37 18.33
CA THR A 160 -7.24 16.57 19.46
C THR A 160 -8.32 15.63 20.00
N LEU A 161 -9.59 15.98 19.82
CA LEU A 161 -10.74 15.24 20.35
C LEU A 161 -10.91 13.84 19.75
N VAL A 162 -10.51 13.63 18.49
CA VAL A 162 -10.55 12.30 17.85
C VAL A 162 -9.61 11.31 18.56
N PHE A 163 -8.46 11.81 19.01
CA PHE A 163 -7.50 11.00 19.77
C PHE A 163 -8.04 10.68 21.16
N ASP A 164 -8.64 11.65 21.83
CA ASP A 164 -9.21 11.47 23.15
C ASP A 164 -10.40 10.50 23.12
N LEU A 165 -11.24 10.56 22.09
CA LEU A 165 -12.32 9.59 21.88
C LEU A 165 -11.77 8.16 21.70
N ALA A 166 -10.76 7.97 20.85
CA ALA A 166 -10.18 6.65 20.66
C ALA A 166 -9.53 6.10 21.93
N LYS A 167 -8.94 6.97 22.77
CA LYS A 167 -8.39 6.58 24.07
C LYS A 167 -9.46 6.21 25.09
N THR A 168 -10.52 7.01 25.21
CA THR A 168 -11.62 6.74 26.16
C THR A 168 -12.32 5.43 25.83
N LEU A 169 -12.48 5.13 24.54
CA LEU A 169 -13.02 3.86 24.06
C LEU A 169 -12.00 2.71 24.05
N ASN A 170 -10.74 2.95 24.44
CA ASN A 170 -9.64 1.98 24.41
C ASN A 170 -9.47 1.26 23.05
N LEU A 171 -9.72 1.98 21.95
CA LEU A 171 -9.66 1.42 20.61
C LEU A 171 -8.22 1.34 20.10
N PRO A 172 -7.82 0.24 19.43
CA PRO A 172 -6.51 0.14 18.82
C PRO A 172 -6.39 1.14 17.65
N HIS A 173 -5.63 2.23 17.85
CA HIS A 173 -5.50 3.32 16.89
C HIS A 173 -4.05 3.61 16.47
N ARG A 174 -3.87 4.21 15.28
CA ARG A 174 -2.54 4.62 14.73
C ARG A 174 -2.18 6.08 14.96
N PHE A 175 -2.96 6.77 15.77
CA PHE A 175 -2.74 8.18 16.06
C PHE A 175 -1.41 8.44 16.76
N ASN A 176 -0.88 9.63 16.55
CA ASN A 176 0.40 10.00 17.13
C ASN A 176 0.24 10.21 18.65
N LYS A 177 0.87 9.33 19.45
CA LYS A 177 0.79 9.37 20.91
C LYS A 177 1.50 10.57 21.53
N GLN A 178 2.56 11.08 20.89
CA GLN A 178 3.31 12.24 21.36
C GLN A 178 2.51 13.52 21.14
N ARG A 179 1.97 13.70 19.93
CA ARG A 179 1.20 14.89 19.58
C ARG A 179 -0.25 14.83 20.03
N LYS A 180 -0.76 13.65 20.43
CA LYS A 180 -2.16 13.40 20.79
C LYS A 180 -3.14 13.83 19.70
N MET A 181 -2.80 13.52 18.45
CA MET A 181 -3.55 13.96 17.26
C MET A 181 -3.76 12.83 16.27
N ALA A 182 -4.90 12.87 15.58
CA ALA A 182 -5.12 12.06 14.39
C ALA A 182 -4.21 12.52 13.24
N GLY A 183 -3.73 11.57 12.44
CA GLY A 183 -2.87 11.86 11.30
C GLY A 183 -3.64 12.49 10.13
N LYS A 184 -2.94 13.19 9.23
CA LYS A 184 -3.54 13.76 8.02
C LYS A 184 -4.24 12.70 7.16
N ASP A 185 -3.62 11.53 7.02
CA ASP A 185 -4.17 10.43 6.22
C ASP A 185 -5.48 9.90 6.81
N PHE A 186 -5.59 9.88 8.14
CA PHE A 186 -6.85 9.56 8.80
C PHE A 186 -7.91 10.60 8.46
N TYR A 187 -7.61 11.90 8.65
CA TYR A 187 -8.57 12.97 8.37
C TYR A 187 -9.07 12.95 6.93
N VAL A 188 -8.16 12.86 5.95
CA VAL A 188 -8.52 12.85 4.53
C VAL A 188 -9.33 11.61 4.17
N GLY A 189 -8.92 10.43 4.64
CA GLY A 189 -9.67 9.20 4.40
C GLY A 189 -11.06 9.21 5.06
N PHE A 190 -11.15 9.82 6.24
CA PHE A 190 -12.38 9.92 7.02
C PHE A 190 -13.40 10.86 6.35
N MET A 191 -12.95 12.05 5.92
CA MET A 191 -13.79 13.02 5.22
C MET A 191 -14.16 12.58 3.79
N LEU A 192 -13.37 11.72 3.14
CA LEU A 192 -13.69 11.15 1.82
C LEU A 192 -14.68 9.97 1.89
N LYS A 193 -14.80 9.32 3.05
CA LYS A 193 -15.69 8.16 3.26
C LYS A 193 -17.15 8.61 3.50
N SER A 194 -17.32 9.79 4.08
CA SER A 194 -18.60 10.48 4.32
C SER A 194 -19.05 11.30 3.12
#